data_AF-A0A5D2DI50-F1
#
_entry.id   AF-A0A5D2DI50-F1
#
_cell.length_a   1.000
_cell.length_b   1.000
_cell.length_c   1.000
_cell.angle_alpha   90.00
_cell.angle_beta   90.00
_cell.angle_gamma   90.00
#
_symmetry.space_group_name_H-M   'P 1'
#
loop_
_entity.id
_entity.type
_entity.pdbx_description
1 polymer ?
#
loop_
_entity_poly.entity_id
_entity_poly.type
_entity_poly.pdbx_seq_one_letter_code
_entity_poly.pdbx_strand_id
1 'polypeptide(L)'
;MFPPSSFNLCLSVAAKQNVGKRTPRFRGYGRRNGERRRKSVRGCIVSHDLSVLNLVVVKKGENELPGLTDTEKTRMRGPKRASKIRKLFNLSKEDDVRKYVSSYRRTFTTKSGKKVSKAPKIQRLATPLTLQRKLTRIAEKKKRITKAKAEAAEYQKLLAMRLKEQRERGSESLAKRRSKLSAASKPSVVA
;
A
#
# COMPACT_ATOMS: atom_id res chain seq x y z
N MET A 1 7.77 19.78 15.29
CA MET A 1 9.17 19.67 15.74
C MET A 1 9.93 18.77 14.77
N PHE A 2 10.69 19.36 13.86
CA PHE A 2 11.68 18.64 13.04
C PHE A 2 13.03 18.69 13.77
N PRO A 3 13.82 17.61 13.80
CA PRO A 3 15.10 17.62 14.50
C PRO A 3 16.08 18.56 13.77
N PRO A 4 16.91 19.33 14.49
CA PRO A 4 17.97 20.14 13.90
C PRO A 4 19.15 19.21 13.58
N SER A 5 19.11 18.52 12.44
CA SER A 5 20.25 17.73 11.98
C SER A 5 20.91 18.38 10.78
N SER A 6 21.99 19.11 11.08
CA SER A 6 23.18 19.40 10.25
C SER A 6 23.42 20.90 10.10
N PHE A 7 24.31 21.41 10.95
CA PHE A 7 25.12 22.59 10.64
C PHE A 7 25.73 22.39 9.24
N ASN A 8 25.16 23.06 8.25
CA ASN A 8 25.80 23.24 6.96
C ASN A 8 26.92 24.24 7.17
N LEU A 9 28.10 23.75 7.57
CA LEU A 9 29.33 24.49 7.34
C LEU A 9 29.44 24.69 5.83
N CYS A 10 29.07 25.87 5.35
CA CYS A 10 29.38 26.36 4.01
C CYS A 10 30.89 26.56 3.92
N LEU A 11 31.61 25.45 3.79
CA LEU A 11 33.05 25.46 3.52
C LEU A 11 33.26 25.64 2.01
N SER A 12 34.22 26.50 1.65
CA SER A 12 34.79 26.57 0.30
C SER A 12 35.59 25.31 -0.06
N VAL A 13 36.04 24.56 0.96
CA VAL A 13 36.96 23.42 0.85
C VAL A 13 36.23 22.07 0.88
N ALA A 14 36.85 21.04 0.29
CA ALA A 14 36.37 19.67 0.40
C ALA A 14 36.45 19.15 1.85
N ALA A 15 35.35 18.59 2.36
CA ALA A 15 35.25 18.05 3.71
C ALA A 15 34.91 16.55 3.71
N LYS A 16 35.46 15.80 4.66
CA LYS A 16 35.09 14.37 4.85
C LYS A 16 33.74 14.26 5.56
N GLN A 17 32.70 13.86 4.84
CA GLN A 17 31.35 13.66 5.37
C GLN A 17 30.95 12.18 5.38
N ASN A 18 30.13 11.79 6.36
CA ASN A 18 29.52 10.45 6.42
C ASN A 18 28.23 10.41 5.60
N VAL A 19 28.34 9.86 4.39
CA VAL A 19 27.27 9.83 3.38
C VAL A 19 26.58 8.45 3.39
N GLY A 20 25.26 8.41 3.22
CA GLY A 20 24.44 7.19 3.33
C GLY A 20 23.47 6.97 2.17
N LYS A 21 22.69 5.89 2.23
CA LYS A 21 21.71 5.55 1.19
C LYS A 21 20.72 6.70 0.93
N ARG A 22 20.39 6.96 -0.34
CA ARG A 22 19.49 8.05 -0.82
C ARG A 22 20.00 9.48 -0.59
N THR A 23 21.25 9.67 -0.21
CA THR A 23 21.85 11.01 -0.17
C THR A 23 22.63 11.29 -1.47
N PRO A 24 22.66 12.55 -1.94
CA PRO A 24 23.47 12.92 -3.10
C PRO A 24 24.94 12.58 -2.88
N ARG A 25 25.68 12.28 -3.96
CA ARG A 25 27.07 11.77 -3.94
C ARG A 25 27.27 10.35 -3.38
N PHE A 26 26.18 9.66 -3.04
CA PHE A 26 26.18 8.23 -2.71
C PHE A 26 25.16 7.49 -3.59
N ARG A 27 25.61 7.06 -4.77
CA ARG A 27 24.84 6.32 -5.77
C ARG A 27 25.43 4.91 -5.97
N GLY A 28 24.56 3.92 -6.18
CA GLY A 28 24.91 2.51 -6.38
C GLY A 28 24.27 1.57 -5.35
N TYR A 29 24.10 0.29 -5.73
CA TYR A 29 23.58 -0.81 -4.89
C TYR A 29 24.70 -1.51 -4.09
N GLY A 30 25.77 -0.79 -3.77
CA GLY A 30 26.94 -1.33 -3.11
C GLY A 30 26.83 -1.26 -1.60
N ARG A 31 26.40 -2.38 -1.02
CA ARG A 31 26.61 -2.83 0.36
C ARG A 31 25.64 -2.29 1.42
N ARG A 32 25.58 -2.99 2.56
CA ARG A 32 24.40 -3.44 3.35
C ARG A 32 23.34 -2.37 3.63
N ASN A 33 22.08 -2.79 3.87
CA ASN A 33 21.06 -1.86 4.35
C ASN A 33 21.56 -1.16 5.63
N GLY A 34 21.59 0.17 5.62
CA GLY A 34 22.12 0.98 6.74
C GLY A 34 23.58 1.41 6.60
N GLU A 35 24.30 0.99 5.56
CA GLU A 35 25.70 1.37 5.38
C GLU A 35 25.87 2.89 5.20
N ARG A 36 26.89 3.42 5.88
CA ARG A 36 27.40 4.78 5.73
C ARG A 36 28.88 4.71 5.36
N ARG A 37 29.32 5.60 4.49
CA ARG A 37 30.74 5.73 4.15
C ARG A 37 31.22 7.15 4.33
N ARG A 38 32.44 7.28 4.86
CA ARG A 38 33.14 8.54 4.92
C ARG A 38 33.69 8.86 3.53
N LYS A 39 33.24 9.96 2.94
CA LYS A 39 33.67 10.43 1.61
C LYS A 39 34.07 11.90 1.68
N SER A 40 35.07 12.30 0.90
CA SER A 40 35.34 13.70 0.64
C SER A 40 34.22 14.28 -0.24
N VAL A 41 33.72 15.43 0.18
CA VAL A 41 32.57 16.09 -0.41
C VAL A 41 32.89 17.57 -0.55
N ARG A 42 32.71 18.09 -1.76
CA ARG A 42 32.86 19.51 -2.05
C ARG A 42 31.65 20.31 -1.51
N GLY A 43 31.92 21.45 -0.87
CA GLY A 43 30.92 22.40 -0.36
C GLY A 43 30.07 23.11 -1.42
N CYS A 44 29.22 24.06 -1.02
CA CYS A 44 28.29 24.74 -1.95
C CYS A 44 28.89 26.00 -2.59
N ILE A 45 29.73 26.75 -1.88
CA ILE A 45 30.28 28.07 -2.30
C ILE A 45 31.15 27.91 -3.53
N VAL A 46 30.95 28.65 -4.62
CA VAL A 46 31.77 28.54 -5.85
C VAL A 46 33.20 29.07 -5.62
N SER A 47 34.22 28.35 -6.11
CA SER A 47 35.65 28.71 -6.03
C SER A 47 36.35 28.37 -7.34
N HIS A 48 37.55 28.93 -7.57
CA HIS A 48 38.38 28.68 -8.76
C HIS A 48 38.82 27.22 -8.91
N ASP A 49 38.75 26.42 -7.84
CA ASP A 49 39.15 25.01 -7.82
C ASP A 49 38.16 24.06 -8.53
N LEU A 50 37.06 24.61 -9.07
CA LEU A 50 36.02 23.85 -9.76
C LEU A 50 36.34 23.67 -11.24
N SER A 51 36.38 22.42 -11.71
CA SER A 51 36.56 22.14 -13.14
C SER A 51 35.27 22.32 -13.96
N VAL A 52 34.09 22.06 -13.38
CA VAL A 52 32.80 22.07 -14.09
C VAL A 52 31.69 22.62 -13.20
N LEU A 53 30.86 23.52 -13.74
CA LEU A 53 29.61 23.99 -13.14
C LEU A 53 28.41 23.46 -13.95
N ASN A 54 27.43 22.89 -13.26
CA ASN A 54 26.18 22.47 -13.88
C ASN A 54 25.13 23.58 -13.69
N LEU A 55 24.86 24.33 -14.75
CA LEU A 55 23.88 25.41 -14.76
C LEU A 55 22.55 24.94 -15.36
N VAL A 56 21.44 25.52 -14.91
CA VAL A 56 20.09 25.27 -15.45
C VAL A 56 19.47 26.62 -15.81
N VAL A 57 19.04 26.76 -17.07
CA VAL A 57 18.40 27.99 -17.57
C VAL A 57 16.97 28.06 -17.05
N VAL A 58 16.61 29.18 -16.40
CA VAL A 58 15.27 29.43 -15.85
C VAL A 58 14.42 30.31 -16.78
N LYS A 59 15.04 31.31 -17.42
CA LYS A 59 14.41 32.21 -18.39
C LYS A 59 15.30 32.28 -19.64
N LYS A 60 14.68 32.27 -20.83
CA LYS A 60 15.38 32.50 -22.10
C LYS A 60 15.75 33.98 -22.19
N GLY A 61 16.98 34.29 -22.61
CA GLY A 61 17.41 35.66 -22.92
C GLY A 61 17.03 36.07 -24.34
N GLU A 62 17.49 37.24 -24.77
CA GLU A 62 17.25 37.76 -26.12
C GLU A 62 17.94 36.92 -27.20
N ASN A 63 19.16 36.47 -26.93
CA ASN A 63 19.95 35.68 -27.88
C ASN A 63 19.67 34.17 -27.74
N GLU A 64 19.57 33.50 -28.89
CA GLU A 64 19.44 32.05 -28.95
C GLU A 64 20.80 31.36 -28.80
N LEU A 65 20.83 30.23 -28.09
CA LEU A 65 22.03 29.44 -27.85
C LEU A 65 21.97 28.16 -28.68
N PRO A 66 22.91 27.95 -29.63
CA PRO A 66 22.91 26.78 -30.48
C PRO A 66 23.04 25.49 -29.64
N GLY A 67 22.25 24.47 -29.98
CA GLY A 67 22.25 23.17 -29.31
C GLY A 67 21.50 23.11 -27.97
N LEU A 68 21.12 24.24 -27.37
CA LEU A 68 20.32 24.25 -26.14
C LEU A 68 18.89 24.75 -26.35
N THR A 69 18.73 25.92 -26.98
CA THR A 69 17.40 26.49 -27.28
C THR A 69 16.85 26.05 -28.63
N ASP A 70 17.74 25.64 -29.54
CA ASP A 70 17.40 25.25 -30.91
C ASP A 70 16.81 23.82 -31.01
N THR A 71 17.21 22.91 -30.11
CA THR A 71 16.77 21.52 -30.18
C THR A 71 15.68 21.18 -29.15
N GLU A 72 14.51 20.79 -29.63
CA GLU A 72 13.43 20.31 -28.76
C GLU A 72 13.53 18.81 -28.51
N LYS A 73 13.92 18.43 -27.28
CA LYS A 73 13.95 17.02 -26.87
C LYS A 73 12.58 16.57 -26.38
N THR A 74 11.88 15.78 -27.20
CA THR A 74 10.58 15.22 -26.83
C THR A 74 10.66 14.25 -25.64
N ARG A 75 9.55 14.14 -24.89
CA ARG A 75 9.47 13.23 -23.74
C ARG A 75 9.41 11.77 -24.22
N MET A 76 10.43 11.00 -23.84
CA MET A 76 10.55 9.60 -24.27
C MET A 76 9.46 8.67 -23.71
N ARG A 77 8.82 9.00 -22.58
CA ARG A 77 7.77 8.17 -21.97
C ARG A 77 6.63 9.01 -21.42
N GLY A 78 5.40 8.59 -21.72
CA GLY A 78 4.19 9.17 -21.14
C GLY A 78 3.87 8.63 -19.74
N PRO A 79 2.86 9.21 -19.06
CA PRO A 79 2.41 8.76 -17.75
C PRO A 79 1.82 7.32 -17.78
N LYS A 80 2.19 6.48 -16.80
CA LYS A 80 1.66 5.10 -16.67
C LYS A 80 0.35 5.01 -15.86
N ARG A 81 0.10 5.96 -14.97
CA ARG A 81 -1.00 5.91 -13.99
C ARG A 81 -2.25 6.59 -14.56
N ALA A 82 -3.42 5.95 -14.45
CA ALA A 82 -4.69 6.46 -15.00
C ALA A 82 -4.98 7.92 -14.60
N SER A 83 -4.81 8.26 -13.31
CA SER A 83 -5.04 9.63 -12.83
C SER A 83 -4.09 10.68 -13.41
N LYS A 84 -2.86 10.31 -13.76
CA LYS A 84 -1.90 11.22 -14.40
C LYS A 84 -2.19 11.40 -15.88
N ILE A 85 -2.71 10.36 -16.53
CA ILE A 85 -3.12 10.44 -17.94
C ILE A 85 -4.33 11.36 -18.08
N ARG A 86 -5.32 11.25 -17.16
CA ARG A 86 -6.47 12.16 -17.13
C ARG A 86 -6.08 13.62 -16.98
N LYS A 87 -5.15 13.93 -16.07
CA LYS A 87 -4.64 15.30 -15.89
C LYS A 87 -3.88 15.83 -17.10
N LEU A 88 -3.22 14.97 -17.86
CA LEU A 88 -2.44 15.40 -19.01
C LEU A 88 -3.35 15.79 -20.18
N PHE A 89 -4.41 15.01 -20.41
CA PHE A 89 -5.37 15.23 -21.50
C PHE A 89 -6.61 16.01 -21.07
N ASN A 90 -6.63 16.55 -19.86
CA ASN A 90 -7.80 17.22 -19.26
C ASN A 90 -9.11 16.41 -19.36
N LEU A 91 -9.01 15.09 -19.20
CA LEU A 91 -10.15 14.17 -19.28
C LEU A 91 -10.93 14.14 -17.97
N SER A 92 -12.23 13.88 -18.08
CA SER A 92 -13.09 13.60 -16.95
C SER A 92 -12.81 12.21 -16.35
N LYS A 93 -13.50 11.88 -15.26
CA LYS A 93 -13.37 10.57 -14.62
C LYS A 93 -14.07 9.46 -15.42
N GLU A 94 -15.06 9.82 -16.22
CA GLU A 94 -15.91 8.88 -16.97
C GLU A 94 -15.24 8.44 -18.27
N ASP A 95 -14.37 9.28 -18.81
CA ASP A 95 -13.64 9.00 -20.04
C ASP A 95 -12.68 7.82 -19.93
N ASP A 96 -12.65 7.00 -20.99
CA ASP A 96 -11.72 5.88 -21.09
C ASP A 96 -10.31 6.35 -21.46
N VAL A 97 -9.38 6.05 -20.57
CA VAL A 97 -7.97 6.40 -20.66
C VAL A 97 -7.23 5.55 -21.70
N ARG A 98 -7.75 4.38 -22.08
CA ARG A 98 -7.05 3.42 -22.97
C ARG A 98 -6.74 4.00 -24.34
N LYS A 99 -7.67 4.77 -24.91
CA LYS A 99 -7.54 5.37 -26.25
C LYS A 99 -6.38 6.37 -26.31
N TYR A 100 -6.25 7.20 -25.28
CA TYR A 100 -5.28 8.29 -25.21
C TYR A 100 -3.84 7.84 -24.92
N VAL A 101 -3.63 6.60 -24.46
CA VAL A 101 -2.27 6.06 -24.29
C VAL A 101 -1.60 5.74 -25.63
N SER A 102 -2.39 5.59 -26.70
CA SER A 102 -1.89 5.29 -28.04
C SER A 102 -1.03 6.41 -28.62
N SER A 103 -1.24 7.67 -28.24
CA SER A 103 -0.40 8.80 -28.68
C SER A 103 1.03 8.73 -28.11
N TYR A 104 1.23 8.04 -26.99
CA TYR A 104 2.55 7.83 -26.36
C TYR A 104 3.14 6.46 -26.65
N ARG A 105 2.64 5.78 -27.69
CA ARG A 105 3.25 4.53 -28.14
C ARG A 105 4.63 4.81 -28.72
N ARG A 106 5.62 4.09 -28.21
CA ARG A 106 6.96 4.13 -28.78
C ARG A 106 7.03 3.12 -29.91
N THR A 107 7.14 3.59 -31.14
CA THR A 107 7.54 2.80 -32.30
C THR A 107 9.05 2.75 -32.37
N PHE A 108 9.62 1.56 -32.57
CA PHE A 108 11.04 1.40 -32.83
C PHE A 108 11.25 0.20 -33.74
N THR A 109 12.29 0.28 -34.57
CA THR A 109 12.78 -0.84 -35.37
C THR A 109 13.64 -1.72 -34.47
N THR A 110 13.37 -3.03 -34.46
CA THR A 110 14.29 -3.99 -33.85
C THR A 110 15.53 -4.13 -34.72
N LYS A 111 16.61 -4.66 -34.14
CA LYS A 111 17.82 -5.00 -34.91
C LYS A 111 17.53 -5.95 -36.08
N SER A 112 16.46 -6.74 -35.99
CA SER A 112 15.93 -7.63 -37.03
C SER A 112 15.01 -6.94 -38.06
N GLY A 113 14.96 -5.60 -38.11
CA GLY A 113 14.18 -4.83 -39.07
C GLY A 113 12.67 -4.72 -38.80
N LYS A 114 12.13 -5.45 -37.82
CA LYS A 114 10.69 -5.42 -37.50
C LYS A 114 10.31 -4.16 -36.74
N LYS A 115 9.28 -3.45 -37.21
CA LYS A 115 8.71 -2.30 -36.51
C LYS A 115 7.80 -2.78 -35.38
N VAL A 116 8.14 -2.46 -34.13
CA VAL A 116 7.36 -2.84 -32.95
C VAL A 116 6.89 -1.58 -32.22
N SER A 117 5.63 -1.59 -31.80
CA SER A 117 5.03 -0.54 -30.97
C SER A 117 4.89 -1.03 -29.52
N LYS A 118 5.40 -0.27 -28.55
CA LYS A 118 5.27 -0.56 -27.11
C LYS A 118 4.53 0.55 -26.38
N ALA A 119 3.57 0.13 -25.54
CA ALA A 119 2.82 1.01 -24.64
C ALA A 119 2.99 0.56 -23.17
N PRO A 120 2.94 1.48 -22.20
CA PRO A 120 2.94 1.12 -20.79
C PRO A 120 1.60 0.50 -20.37
N LYS A 121 1.65 -0.58 -19.57
CA LYS A 121 0.45 -1.09 -18.88
C LYS A 121 -0.13 -0.02 -17.97
N ILE A 122 -1.37 0.39 -18.22
CA ILE A 122 -2.05 1.40 -17.42
C ILE A 122 -2.23 0.87 -15.99
N GLN A 123 -1.70 1.62 -15.03
CA GLN A 123 -1.82 1.27 -13.62
C GLN A 123 -2.95 2.07 -12.98
N ARG A 124 -3.67 1.42 -12.05
CA ARG A 124 -4.78 2.00 -11.28
C ARG A 124 -6.00 2.38 -12.13
N LEU A 125 -6.20 1.70 -13.27
CA LEU A 125 -7.47 1.72 -13.96
C LEU A 125 -8.46 0.83 -13.20
N ALA A 126 -9.70 1.28 -13.00
CA ALA A 126 -10.76 0.42 -12.50
C ALA A 126 -11.14 -0.56 -13.61
N THR A 127 -10.92 -1.86 -13.37
CA THR A 127 -11.28 -2.93 -14.29
C THR A 127 -12.33 -3.85 -13.65
N PRO A 128 -13.14 -4.58 -14.44
CA PRO A 128 -14.14 -5.52 -13.90
C PRO A 128 -13.50 -6.51 -12.93
N LEU A 129 -12.29 -7.01 -13.22
CA LEU A 129 -11.54 -7.88 -12.32
C LEU A 129 -11.22 -7.23 -10.96
N THR A 130 -10.85 -5.95 -10.94
CA THR A 130 -10.59 -5.23 -9.68
C THR A 130 -11.86 -5.01 -8.87
N LEU A 131 -12.99 -4.76 -9.53
CA LEU A 131 -14.30 -4.62 -8.89
C LEU A 131 -14.75 -5.97 -8.33
N GLN A 132 -14.65 -7.05 -9.10
CA GLN A 132 -14.95 -8.41 -8.66
C GLN A 132 -14.14 -8.79 -7.43
N ARG A 133 -12.82 -8.59 -7.43
CA ARG A 133 -11.96 -8.85 -6.27
C ARG A 133 -12.33 -8.04 -5.02
N LYS A 134 -12.88 -6.83 -5.20
CA LYS A 134 -13.38 -6.01 -4.09
C LYS A 134 -14.71 -6.59 -3.57
N LEU A 135 -15.62 -6.96 -4.46
CA LEU A 135 -16.90 -7.57 -4.13
C LEU A 135 -16.73 -8.92 -3.43
N THR A 136 -15.86 -9.79 -3.93
CA THR A 136 -15.58 -11.11 -3.32
C THR A 136 -15.07 -10.95 -1.90
N ARG A 137 -14.13 -10.03 -1.65
CA ARG A 137 -13.64 -9.72 -0.31
C ARG A 137 -14.75 -9.27 0.64
N ILE A 138 -15.68 -8.45 0.17
CA ILE A 138 -16.81 -7.99 0.98
C ILE A 138 -17.76 -9.16 1.26
N ALA A 139 -18.06 -9.98 0.26
CA ALA A 139 -18.90 -11.16 0.40
C ALA A 139 -18.31 -12.17 1.40
N GLU A 140 -17.01 -12.45 1.32
CA GLU A 140 -16.31 -13.32 2.27
C GLU A 140 -16.36 -12.80 3.70
N LYS A 141 -16.22 -11.48 3.91
CA LYS A 141 -16.37 -10.87 5.23
C LYS A 141 -17.79 -11.06 5.77
N LYS A 142 -18.80 -10.83 4.94
CA LYS A 142 -20.21 -11.06 5.32
C LYS A 142 -20.45 -12.53 5.66
N LYS A 143 -19.96 -13.46 4.84
CA LYS A 143 -20.05 -14.92 5.07
C LYS A 143 -19.42 -15.34 6.40
N ARG A 144 -18.26 -14.77 6.76
CA ARG A 144 -17.62 -15.05 8.05
C ARG A 144 -18.47 -14.58 9.23
N ILE A 145 -19.06 -13.38 9.13
CA ILE A 145 -19.93 -12.84 10.18
C ILE A 145 -21.20 -13.67 10.33
N THR A 146 -21.86 -14.03 9.21
CA THR A 146 -23.08 -14.85 9.27
C THR A 146 -22.80 -16.24 9.84
N LYS A 147 -21.68 -16.85 9.46
CA LYS A 147 -21.24 -18.13 10.01
C LYS A 147 -21.02 -18.05 11.53
N ALA A 148 -20.24 -17.09 12.00
CA ALA A 148 -20.00 -16.91 13.44
C ALA A 148 -21.29 -16.65 14.23
N LYS A 149 -22.25 -15.89 13.67
CA LYS A 149 -23.56 -15.68 14.30
C LYS A 149 -24.39 -16.95 14.36
N ALA A 150 -24.40 -17.76 13.31
CA ALA A 150 -25.11 -19.04 13.27
C ALA A 150 -24.52 -20.02 14.29
N GLU A 151 -23.20 -20.17 14.32
CA GLU A 151 -22.48 -21.02 15.29
C GLU A 151 -22.73 -20.58 16.73
N ALA A 152 -22.73 -19.27 17.00
CA ALA A 152 -23.07 -18.75 18.32
C ALA A 152 -24.52 -19.06 18.71
N ALA A 153 -25.47 -18.93 17.77
CA ALA A 153 -26.87 -19.25 18.03
C ALA A 153 -27.10 -20.75 18.26
N GLU A 154 -26.40 -21.62 17.52
CA GLU A 154 -26.41 -23.08 17.72
C GLU A 154 -25.83 -23.45 19.09
N TYR A 155 -24.72 -22.84 19.48
CA TYR A 155 -24.11 -23.05 20.79
C TYR A 155 -25.04 -22.63 21.94
N GLN A 156 -25.73 -21.49 21.80
CA GLN A 156 -26.73 -21.03 22.79
C GLN A 156 -27.89 -22.02 22.94
N LYS A 157 -28.40 -22.60 21.84
CA LYS A 157 -29.42 -23.65 21.90
C LYS A 157 -28.93 -24.88 22.66
N LEU A 158 -27.69 -25.29 22.42
CA LEU A 158 -27.07 -26.43 23.11
C LEU A 158 -26.92 -26.17 24.61
N LEU A 159 -26.53 -24.97 25.02
CA LEU A 159 -26.48 -24.57 26.43
C LEU A 159 -27.87 -24.62 27.09
N ALA A 160 -28.90 -24.12 26.40
CA ALA A 160 -30.27 -24.14 26.91
C ALA A 160 -30.79 -25.58 27.13
N MET A 161 -30.48 -26.51 26.22
CA MET A 161 -30.81 -27.93 26.37
C MET A 161 -30.13 -28.54 27.61
N ARG A 162 -28.82 -28.32 27.79
CA ARG A 162 -28.08 -28.84 28.95
C ARG A 162 -28.59 -28.29 30.28
N LEU A 163 -28.94 -26.99 30.33
CA LEU A 163 -29.52 -26.38 31.53
C LEU A 163 -30.93 -26.90 31.83
N LYS A 164 -31.69 -27.30 30.81
CA LYS A 164 -32.99 -27.94 30.98
C LYS A 164 -32.83 -29.36 31.54
N GLU A 165 -31.96 -30.17 30.95
CA GLU A 165 -31.63 -31.53 31.44
C GLU A 165 -31.13 -31.51 32.89
N GLN A 166 -30.29 -30.53 33.26
CA GLN A 166 -29.80 -30.39 34.63
C GLN A 166 -30.93 -30.02 35.61
N ARG A 167 -31.86 -29.15 35.20
CA ARG A 167 -33.04 -28.79 36.01
C ARG A 167 -33.97 -29.99 36.19
N GLU A 168 -34.22 -30.76 35.13
CA GLU A 168 -35.04 -31.98 35.18
C GLU A 168 -34.41 -33.01 36.13
N ARG A 169 -33.11 -33.31 35.97
CA ARG A 169 -32.36 -34.21 36.87
C ARG A 169 -32.39 -33.73 38.33
N GLY A 170 -32.24 -32.43 38.57
CA GLY A 170 -32.37 -31.83 39.89
C GLY A 170 -33.77 -32.04 40.48
N SER A 171 -34.83 -31.77 39.70
CA SER A 171 -36.22 -31.96 40.12
C SER A 171 -36.57 -33.42 40.41
N GLU A 172 -36.08 -34.37 39.61
CA GLU A 172 -36.24 -35.81 39.84
C GLU A 172 -35.58 -36.26 41.15
N SER A 173 -34.36 -35.77 41.42
CA SER A 173 -33.66 -36.10 42.67
C SER A 173 -34.41 -35.58 43.90
N LEU A 174 -34.98 -34.37 43.80
CA LEU A 174 -35.76 -33.73 44.85
C LEU A 174 -37.10 -34.46 45.04
N ALA A 175 -37.78 -34.85 43.96
CA ALA A 175 -39.00 -35.66 44.00
C ALA A 175 -38.75 -37.02 44.66
N LYS A 176 -37.66 -37.72 44.31
CA LYS A 176 -37.24 -38.97 44.97
C LYS A 176 -36.94 -38.78 46.46
N ARG A 177 -36.38 -37.63 46.86
CA ARG A 177 -36.14 -37.31 48.27
C ARG A 177 -37.45 -37.01 49.02
N ARG A 178 -38.37 -36.26 48.41
CA ARG A 178 -39.70 -35.96 48.98
C ARG A 178 -40.54 -37.21 49.13
N SER A 179 -40.56 -38.11 48.15
CA SER A 179 -41.31 -39.36 48.24
C SER A 179 -40.79 -40.26 49.38
N LYS A 180 -39.46 -40.36 49.55
CA LYS A 180 -38.84 -41.06 50.69
C LYS A 180 -39.22 -40.44 52.04
N LEU A 181 -39.21 -39.11 52.15
CA LEU A 181 -39.60 -38.42 53.38
C LEU A 181 -41.10 -38.62 53.70
N SER A 182 -41.98 -38.56 52.70
CA SER A 182 -43.42 -38.83 52.88
C SER A 182 -43.72 -40.28 53.21
N ALA A 183 -42.90 -41.24 52.76
CA ALA A 183 -43.02 -42.64 53.13
C ALA A 183 -42.59 -42.88 54.59
N ALA A 184 -41.60 -42.13 55.07
CA ALA A 184 -41.15 -42.20 56.46
C ALA A 184 -42.11 -41.51 57.47
N SER A 185 -42.96 -40.60 57.01
CA SER A 185 -43.88 -39.82 57.87
C SER A 185 -45.32 -40.33 57.90
N LYS A 186 -45.64 -41.49 57.31
CA LYS A 186 -46.97 -42.10 57.45
C LYS A 186 -47.05 -42.80 58.81
N PRO A 187 -47.93 -42.39 59.74
CA PRO A 187 -48.17 -43.17 60.94
C PRO A 187 -48.81 -44.50 60.56
N SER A 188 -48.26 -45.61 61.07
CA SER A 188 -48.91 -46.92 61.02
C SER A 188 -50.16 -46.86 61.90
N VAL A 189 -51.32 -46.62 61.29
CA VAL A 189 -52.61 -46.86 61.95
C VAL A 189 -52.77 -48.37 62.03
N VAL A 190 -52.45 -48.93 63.19
CA VAL A 190 -52.72 -50.33 63.55
C VAL A 190 -54.12 -50.38 64.15
N ALA A 191 -54.97 -51.25 63.59
CA ALA A 191 -56.31 -51.58 64.08
C ALA A 191 -56.24 -52.52 65.30
#